data_AF-A0A8I3A3W6-F1
#
_entry.id   AF-A0A8I3A3W6-F1
#
_cell.length_a   1.000
_cell.length_b   1.000
_cell.length_c   1.000
_cell.angle_alpha   90.00
_cell.angle_beta   90.00
_cell.angle_gamma   90.00
#
_symmetry.space_group_name_H-M   'P 1'
#
loop_
_entity.id
_entity.type
_entity.pdbx_description
1 polymer ?
#
loop_
_entity_poly.entity_id
_entity_poly.type
_entity_poly.pdbx_seq_one_letter_code
_entity_poly.pdbx_strand_id
1 'polypeptide(L)'
;MSDTPPALSPGNDAPLVVEPSDFKVYKAPTSPSGSQLKELPESYFTPTTADLKASQATLTARTRVLVNAPLQLRATRDAAEKAKRDRWPNTTIRIRFSDRTQLEKAFPSSEKIRSVYAFVRASLRDDVKPIKFILYQSPPKRDLKVSDPKVRDLTLAELQLAPSSVLLLRFEDESLNKSDVPAPLLSTIAAQAIELPRPPVFEVPEAVPKSEASSSRGSQSTGSEKKIPKWFKAGLKK
;
A
#
# COMPACT_ATOMS: atom_id res chain seq x y z
N MET A 1 -58.35 25.22 -16.16
CA MET A 1 -57.78 24.99 -14.82
C MET A 1 -57.68 23.49 -14.61
N SER A 2 -56.58 23.04 -13.96
CA SER A 2 -56.10 21.65 -13.79
C SER A 2 -55.33 21.14 -15.01
N ASP A 3 -53.99 21.19 -15.13
CA ASP A 3 -52.85 21.04 -14.20
C ASP A 3 -52.72 19.64 -13.58
N THR A 4 -51.87 18.80 -14.16
CA THR A 4 -51.14 17.68 -13.52
C THR A 4 -49.96 17.24 -14.43
N PRO A 5 -48.70 17.21 -13.94
CA PRO A 5 -47.50 16.85 -14.71
C PRO A 5 -47.17 15.33 -14.67
N PRO A 6 -46.30 14.82 -15.56
CA PRO A 6 -45.94 13.41 -15.63
C PRO A 6 -44.87 13.02 -14.59
N ALA A 7 -45.02 11.81 -14.05
CA ALA A 7 -44.10 11.18 -13.11
C ALA A 7 -42.78 10.78 -13.79
N LEU A 8 -41.66 11.25 -13.24
CA LEU A 8 -40.31 10.81 -13.55
C LEU A 8 -39.99 9.54 -12.75
N SER A 9 -39.75 8.43 -13.43
CA SER A 9 -39.03 7.30 -12.83
C SER A 9 -37.51 7.55 -12.90
N PRO A 10 -36.74 7.24 -11.84
CA PRO A 10 -35.30 7.40 -11.84
C PRO A 10 -34.64 6.29 -12.66
N GLY A 11 -34.12 6.65 -13.83
CA GLY A 11 -33.28 5.78 -14.63
C GLY A 11 -31.91 5.61 -14.00
N ASN A 12 -31.73 4.49 -13.30
CA ASN A 12 -30.55 3.63 -13.33
C ASN A 12 -29.19 4.34 -13.46
N ASP A 13 -28.64 4.78 -12.32
CA ASP A 13 -27.23 5.16 -12.20
C ASP A 13 -26.37 3.89 -12.29
N ALA A 14 -26.14 3.45 -13.53
CA ALA A 14 -25.17 2.42 -13.82
C ALA A 14 -23.78 3.05 -13.66
N PRO A 15 -22.84 2.41 -12.94
CA PRO A 15 -21.51 2.95 -12.78
C PRO A 15 -20.88 3.02 -14.17
N LEU A 16 -20.51 4.24 -14.58
CA LEU A 16 -19.73 4.50 -15.78
C LEU A 16 -18.47 3.64 -15.69
N VAL A 17 -18.44 2.57 -16.48
CA VAL A 17 -17.28 1.74 -16.69
C VAL A 17 -16.25 2.64 -17.38
N VAL A 18 -15.33 3.17 -16.59
CA VAL A 18 -14.20 3.94 -17.08
C VAL A 18 -13.32 2.96 -17.85
N GLU A 19 -13.38 3.02 -19.18
CA GLU A 19 -12.41 2.45 -20.11
C GLU A 19 -10.98 2.69 -19.58
N PRO A 20 -10.02 1.78 -19.79
CA PRO A 20 -8.68 1.93 -19.28
C PRO A 20 -7.97 3.05 -20.05
N SER A 21 -8.18 4.30 -19.64
CA SER A 21 -7.27 5.40 -19.92
C SER A 21 -5.86 4.92 -19.52
N ASP A 22 -4.89 5.10 -20.42
CA ASP A 22 -3.49 4.70 -20.23
C ASP A 22 -2.85 5.29 -18.94
N PHE A 23 -3.52 6.27 -18.33
CA PHE A 23 -3.19 6.87 -17.04
C PHE A 23 -4.44 7.37 -16.31
N LYS A 24 -4.32 7.59 -15.00
CA LYS A 24 -5.34 8.17 -14.11
C LYS A 24 -4.78 9.42 -13.42
N VAL A 25 -5.64 10.39 -13.16
CA VAL A 25 -5.29 11.61 -12.45
C VAL A 25 -6.14 11.68 -11.20
N TYR A 26 -5.50 11.91 -10.05
CA TYR A 26 -6.17 12.06 -8.76
C TYR A 26 -6.00 13.49 -8.25
N LYS A 27 -7.10 14.07 -7.79
CA LYS A 27 -7.11 15.39 -7.16
C LYS A 27 -6.40 15.37 -5.81
N ALA A 28 -5.93 16.54 -5.39
CA ALA A 28 -5.45 16.74 -4.04
C ALA A 28 -6.55 16.37 -3.03
N PRO A 29 -6.25 15.62 -1.95
CA PRO A 29 -7.25 15.24 -0.97
C PRO A 29 -7.85 16.50 -0.31
N THR A 30 -9.12 16.78 -0.61
CA THR A 30 -9.85 17.97 -0.16
C THR A 30 -10.47 17.79 1.23
N SER A 31 -10.62 16.54 1.67
CA SER A 31 -11.17 16.18 2.98
C SER A 31 -10.15 15.35 3.75
N PRO A 32 -10.02 15.52 5.08
CA PRO A 32 -9.41 14.53 5.95
C PRO A 32 -10.33 13.31 6.06
N SER A 33 -10.66 12.67 4.93
CA SER A 33 -11.40 11.40 4.91
C SER A 33 -10.43 10.26 5.23
N GLY A 34 -9.73 10.36 6.35
CA GLY A 34 -9.28 9.15 7.03
C GLY A 34 -10.55 8.52 7.59
N SER A 35 -10.90 7.32 7.14
CA SER A 35 -11.80 6.49 7.95
C SER A 35 -11.23 6.52 9.36
N GLN A 36 -11.98 6.99 10.35
CA GLN A 36 -11.53 6.91 11.73
C GLN A 36 -11.27 5.42 11.99
N LEU A 37 -10.00 5.05 12.07
CA LEU A 37 -9.62 3.68 12.38
C LEU A 37 -10.24 3.40 13.74
N LYS A 38 -11.12 2.40 13.80
CA LYS A 38 -11.75 2.00 15.07
C LYS A 38 -10.63 1.61 16.03
N GLU A 39 -10.71 2.09 17.26
CA GLU A 39 -9.76 1.72 18.30
C GLU A 39 -9.75 0.20 18.46
N LEU A 40 -8.58 -0.40 18.32
CA LEU A 40 -8.41 -1.84 18.42
C LEU A 40 -8.45 -2.25 19.90
N PRO A 41 -9.17 -3.34 20.27
CA PRO A 41 -9.19 -3.82 21.65
C PRO A 41 -7.79 -4.22 22.15
N GLU A 42 -7.53 -4.08 23.46
CA GLU A 42 -6.25 -4.46 24.08
C GLU A 42 -5.85 -5.92 23.80
N SER A 43 -6.83 -6.82 23.68
CA SER A 43 -6.59 -8.24 23.37
C SER A 43 -5.89 -8.47 22.02
N TYR A 44 -6.01 -7.54 21.08
CA TYR A 44 -5.29 -7.59 19.80
C TYR A 44 -3.77 -7.46 19.99
N PHE A 45 -3.34 -6.69 21.00
CA PHE A 45 -1.93 -6.47 21.30
C PHE A 45 -1.34 -7.56 22.20
N THR A 46 -2.18 -8.39 22.83
CA THR A 46 -1.71 -9.53 23.63
C THR A 46 -1.39 -10.73 22.74
N PRO A 47 -0.13 -11.22 22.68
CA PRO A 47 0.24 -12.33 21.82
C PRO A 47 -0.53 -13.61 22.16
N THR A 48 -1.08 -14.26 21.15
CA THR A 48 -1.72 -15.56 21.32
C THR A 48 -0.68 -16.68 21.31
N THR A 49 -1.06 -17.88 21.76
CA THR A 49 -0.18 -19.06 21.68
C THR A 49 0.18 -19.43 20.24
N ALA A 50 -0.69 -19.13 19.27
CA ALA A 50 -0.42 -19.29 17.85
C ALA A 50 0.68 -18.34 17.37
N ASP A 51 0.67 -17.08 17.81
CA ASP A 51 1.72 -16.10 17.49
C ASP A 51 3.06 -16.48 18.11
N LEU A 52 3.06 -16.99 19.35
CA LEU A 52 4.27 -17.51 19.99
C LEU A 52 4.84 -18.71 19.23
N LYS A 53 3.99 -19.62 18.76
CA LYS A 53 4.44 -20.76 17.95
C LYS A 53 4.99 -20.30 16.59
N ALA A 54 4.35 -19.34 15.92
CA ALA A 54 4.78 -18.80 14.64
C ALA A 54 6.11 -18.02 14.75
N SER A 55 6.28 -17.23 15.80
CA SER A 55 7.53 -16.52 16.08
C SER A 55 8.67 -17.48 16.39
N GLN A 56 8.45 -18.52 17.21
CA GLN A 56 9.45 -19.55 17.47
C GLN A 56 9.84 -20.32 16.20
N ALA A 57 8.87 -20.64 15.34
CA ALA A 57 9.12 -21.26 14.04
C ALA A 57 9.98 -20.37 13.13
N THR A 58 9.69 -19.06 13.09
CA THR A 58 10.46 -18.07 12.33
C THR A 58 11.89 -17.95 12.84
N LEU A 59 12.10 -17.90 14.16
CA LEU A 59 13.44 -17.89 14.77
C LEU A 59 14.21 -19.16 14.44
N THR A 60 13.58 -20.33 14.59
CA THR A 60 14.20 -21.62 14.28
C THR A 60 14.58 -21.72 12.80
N ALA A 61 13.70 -21.27 11.90
CA ALA A 61 13.99 -21.23 10.46
C ALA A 61 15.16 -20.29 10.16
N ARG A 62 15.20 -19.09 10.75
CA ARG A 62 16.32 -18.15 10.58
C ARG A 62 17.64 -18.73 11.08
N THR A 63 17.65 -19.36 12.26
CA THR A 63 18.85 -20.04 12.79
C THR A 63 19.30 -21.16 11.87
N ARG A 64 18.37 -21.99 11.37
CA ARG A 64 18.69 -23.04 10.41
C ARG A 64 19.31 -22.50 9.12
N VAL A 65 18.76 -21.40 8.59
CA VAL A 65 19.28 -20.73 7.38
C VAL A 65 20.69 -20.18 7.62
N LEU A 66 20.98 -19.60 8.80
CA LEU A 66 22.31 -19.07 9.11
C LEU A 66 23.35 -20.15 9.38
N VAL A 67 22.97 -21.21 10.11
CA VAL A 67 23.89 -22.31 10.47
C VAL A 67 24.14 -23.26 9.30
N ASN A 68 23.12 -23.51 8.48
CA ASN A 68 23.18 -24.47 7.37
C ASN A 68 23.05 -23.78 6.00
N ALA A 69 23.54 -22.55 5.87
CA ALA A 69 23.43 -21.79 4.61
C ALA A 69 24.13 -22.54 3.46
N PRO A 70 23.43 -22.98 2.41
CA PRO A 70 24.07 -23.57 1.25
C PRO A 70 24.82 -22.50 0.45
N LEU A 71 25.83 -22.92 -0.32
CA LEU A 71 26.54 -22.03 -1.23
C LEU A 71 25.56 -21.45 -2.27
N GLN A 72 25.49 -20.12 -2.36
CA GLN A 72 24.71 -19.45 -3.40
C GLN A 72 25.46 -19.49 -4.73
N LEU A 73 25.04 -20.40 -5.60
CA LEU A 73 25.57 -20.52 -6.96
C LEU A 73 25.06 -19.38 -7.84
N ARG A 74 25.85 -18.95 -8.83
CA ARG A 74 25.43 -17.93 -9.83
C ARG A 74 24.07 -18.27 -10.45
N ALA A 75 23.88 -19.52 -10.86
CA ALA A 75 22.61 -20.00 -11.40
C ALA A 75 21.40 -19.76 -10.48
N THR A 76 21.57 -19.93 -9.16
CA THR A 76 20.48 -19.68 -8.19
C THR A 76 20.17 -18.19 -8.05
N ARG A 77 21.20 -17.32 -8.12
CA ARG A 77 21.03 -15.87 -8.09
C ARG A 77 20.32 -15.37 -9.35
N ASP A 78 20.77 -15.82 -10.51
CA ASP A 78 20.22 -15.41 -11.81
C ASP A 78 18.77 -15.90 -11.97
N ALA A 79 18.47 -17.12 -11.51
CA ALA A 79 17.10 -17.64 -11.48
C ALA A 79 16.19 -16.83 -10.55
N ALA A 80 16.68 -16.40 -9.38
CA ALA A 80 15.91 -15.56 -8.46
C ALA A 80 15.62 -14.18 -9.04
N GLU A 81 16.60 -13.53 -9.69
CA GLU A 81 16.40 -12.24 -10.37
C GLU A 81 15.43 -12.37 -11.56
N LYS A 82 15.55 -13.45 -12.35
CA LYS A 82 14.57 -13.77 -13.38
C LYS A 82 13.16 -13.94 -12.81
N ALA A 83 13.02 -14.70 -11.73
CA ALA A 83 11.73 -14.92 -11.08
C ALA A 83 11.12 -13.62 -10.54
N LYS A 84 11.93 -12.71 -9.98
CA LYS A 84 11.45 -11.39 -9.54
C LYS A 84 10.91 -10.55 -10.69
N ARG A 85 11.64 -10.52 -11.81
CA ARG A 85 11.22 -9.78 -13.01
C ARG A 85 9.98 -10.40 -13.65
N ASP A 86 9.89 -11.72 -13.69
CA ASP A 86 8.72 -12.44 -14.22
C ASP A 86 7.50 -12.31 -13.29
N ARG A 87 7.70 -12.13 -11.98
CA ARG A 87 6.63 -11.94 -11.00
C ARG A 87 5.85 -10.65 -11.22
N TRP A 88 6.53 -9.60 -11.68
CA TRP A 88 5.96 -8.26 -11.87
C TRP A 88 6.36 -7.68 -13.22
N PRO A 89 5.71 -8.11 -14.33
CA PRO A 89 6.01 -7.60 -15.67
C PRO A 89 5.63 -6.14 -15.85
N ASN A 90 4.66 -5.65 -15.07
CA ASN A 90 4.19 -4.27 -15.10
C ASN A 90 4.46 -3.59 -13.75
N THR A 91 4.75 -2.30 -13.80
CA THR A 91 5.02 -1.42 -12.67
C THR A 91 4.11 -0.20 -12.71
N THR A 92 3.37 0.05 -11.63
CA THR A 92 2.53 1.25 -11.49
C THR A 92 3.35 2.39 -10.89
N ILE A 93 3.46 3.51 -11.60
CA ILE A 93 4.16 4.71 -11.11
C ILE A 93 3.13 5.80 -10.81
N ARG A 94 3.19 6.33 -9.60
CA ARG A 94 2.41 7.49 -9.15
C ARG A 94 3.31 8.69 -8.98
N ILE A 95 3.09 9.76 -9.74
CA ILE A 95 3.84 11.01 -9.63
C ILE A 95 3.01 11.98 -8.80
N ARG A 96 3.56 12.40 -7.66
CA ARG A 96 2.95 13.36 -6.74
C ARG A 96 3.55 14.75 -6.94
N PHE A 97 2.69 15.72 -7.17
CA PHE A 97 3.04 17.14 -7.28
C PHE A 97 3.05 17.83 -5.89
N SER A 98 3.53 19.07 -5.85
CA SER A 98 3.57 19.92 -4.64
C SER A 98 2.19 20.15 -4.03
N ASP A 99 1.17 20.31 -4.87
CA ASP A 99 -0.24 20.49 -4.49
C ASP A 99 -0.93 19.18 -4.03
N ARG A 100 -0.19 18.06 -3.98
CA ARG A 100 -0.66 16.71 -3.64
C ARG A 100 -1.54 16.03 -4.69
N THR A 101 -1.70 16.60 -5.89
CA THR A 101 -2.27 15.87 -7.03
C THR A 101 -1.36 14.70 -7.41
N GLN A 102 -1.96 13.64 -7.95
CA GLN A 102 -1.23 12.44 -8.32
C GLN A 102 -1.57 11.99 -9.73
N LEU A 103 -0.54 11.69 -10.52
CA LEU A 103 -0.66 11.10 -11.84
C LEU A 103 -0.23 9.63 -11.76
N GLU A 104 -1.13 8.69 -12.05
CA GLU A 104 -0.88 7.26 -12.01
C GLU A 104 -0.82 6.69 -13.42
N LYS A 105 0.22 5.94 -13.74
CA LYS A 105 0.34 5.20 -14.99
C LYS A 105 1.04 3.86 -14.78
N ALA A 106 0.60 2.83 -15.49
CA ALA A 106 1.30 1.55 -15.56
C ALA A 106 2.34 1.59 -16.68
N PHE A 107 3.56 1.13 -16.37
CA PHE A 107 4.66 0.97 -17.32
C PHE A 107 5.15 -0.47 -17.29
N PRO A 108 5.62 -1.04 -18.40
CA PRO A 108 6.38 -2.30 -18.37
C PRO A 108 7.60 -2.16 -17.44
N SER A 109 7.87 -3.16 -16.61
CA SER A 109 9.00 -3.14 -15.67
C SER A 109 10.37 -3.10 -16.36
N SER A 110 10.43 -3.46 -17.64
CA SER A 110 11.59 -3.35 -18.53
C SER A 110 11.80 -1.96 -19.13
N GLU A 111 10.86 -1.02 -18.99
CA GLU A 111 11.03 0.35 -19.47
C GLU A 111 12.11 1.09 -18.67
N LYS A 112 12.64 2.16 -19.27
CA LYS A 112 13.61 3.04 -18.64
C LYS A 112 12.92 4.23 -17.98
N ILE A 113 13.59 4.86 -17.01
CA ILE A 113 13.05 6.06 -16.33
C ILE A 113 12.75 7.22 -17.30
N ARG A 114 13.43 7.28 -18.45
CA ARG A 114 13.21 8.30 -19.50
C ARG A 114 11.75 8.33 -19.98
N SER A 115 11.10 7.17 -20.04
CA SER A 115 9.71 7.02 -20.50
C SER A 115 8.74 7.65 -19.50
N VAL A 116 9.04 7.53 -18.19
CA VAL A 116 8.30 8.22 -17.12
C VAL A 116 8.48 9.74 -17.23
N TYR A 117 9.70 10.21 -17.46
CA TYR A 117 9.97 11.63 -17.67
C TYR A 117 9.28 12.21 -18.90
N ALA A 118 9.24 11.46 -20.01
CA ALA A 118 8.55 11.85 -21.23
C ALA A 118 7.03 11.94 -20.98
N PHE A 119 6.46 10.97 -20.26
CA PHE A 119 5.05 10.98 -19.87
C PHE A 119 4.68 12.19 -18.99
N VAL A 120 5.49 12.48 -17.96
CA VAL A 120 5.27 13.65 -17.11
C VAL A 120 5.36 14.93 -17.95
N ARG A 121 6.40 15.08 -18.80
CA ARG A 121 6.53 16.24 -19.71
C ARG A 121 5.33 16.41 -20.64
N ALA A 122 4.80 15.32 -21.20
CA ALA A 122 3.63 15.35 -22.06
C ALA A 122 2.37 15.79 -21.32
N SER A 123 2.32 15.57 -19.99
CA SER A 123 1.17 15.90 -19.15
C SER A 123 1.18 17.34 -18.63
N LEU A 124 2.33 18.03 -18.71
CA LEU A 124 2.50 19.42 -18.27
C LEU A 124 1.97 20.43 -19.30
N ARG A 125 1.60 21.62 -18.83
CA ARG A 125 1.25 22.77 -19.69
C ARG A 125 2.45 23.26 -20.50
N ASP A 126 2.19 23.83 -21.68
CA ASP A 126 3.23 24.24 -22.64
C ASP A 126 4.20 25.30 -22.12
N ASP A 127 3.76 26.16 -21.21
CA ASP A 127 4.55 27.18 -20.51
C ASP A 127 5.56 26.57 -19.52
N VAL A 128 5.23 25.45 -18.90
CA VAL A 128 6.07 24.78 -17.88
C VAL A 128 6.93 23.65 -18.46
N LYS A 129 6.59 23.13 -19.65
CA LYS A 129 7.40 22.12 -20.37
C LYS A 129 8.91 22.44 -20.50
N PRO A 130 9.35 23.69 -20.77
CA PRO A 130 10.78 23.99 -20.88
C PRO A 130 11.51 23.97 -19.53
N ILE A 131 10.78 24.06 -18.41
CA ILE A 131 11.37 24.06 -17.07
C ILE A 131 11.82 22.65 -16.70
N LYS A 132 13.06 22.50 -16.24
CA LYS A 132 13.57 21.20 -15.81
C LYS A 132 12.94 20.81 -14.49
N PHE A 133 12.65 19.53 -14.33
CA PHE A 133 12.17 18.96 -13.08
C PHE A 133 12.92 17.67 -12.76
N ILE A 134 12.87 17.26 -11.50
CA ILE A 134 13.51 16.07 -10.97
C ILE A 134 12.45 15.23 -10.26
N LEU A 135 12.40 13.95 -10.61
CA LEU A 135 11.63 12.94 -9.89
C LEU A 135 12.52 12.39 -8.77
N TYR A 136 11.98 12.26 -7.56
CA TYR A 136 12.72 11.74 -6.41
C TYR A 136 11.83 10.89 -5.50
N GLN A 137 12.47 10.06 -4.69
CA GLN A 137 11.83 9.30 -3.62
C GLN A 137 12.31 9.82 -2.25
N SER A 138 11.43 9.80 -1.26
CA SER A 138 11.75 10.08 0.15
C SER A 138 10.80 9.30 1.06
N PRO A 139 11.26 8.73 2.20
CA PRO A 139 12.63 8.60 2.72
C PRO A 139 13.24 7.20 2.46
N PRO A 140 14.55 7.04 2.13
CA PRO A 140 15.63 8.05 2.01
C PRO A 140 15.54 8.87 0.72
N LYS A 141 16.13 10.08 0.74
CA LYS A 141 16.13 10.98 -0.43
C LYS A 141 16.97 10.39 -1.56
N ARG A 142 16.30 9.97 -2.65
CA ARG A 142 16.92 9.43 -3.87
C ARG A 142 16.42 10.20 -5.09
N ASP A 143 17.30 10.98 -5.71
CA ASP A 143 17.00 11.73 -6.93
C ASP A 143 17.19 10.84 -8.17
N LEU A 144 16.18 10.75 -9.04
CA LEU A 144 16.20 9.93 -10.25
C LEU A 144 16.48 10.77 -11.50
N LYS A 145 17.64 11.43 -11.56
CA LYS A 145 17.99 12.36 -12.65
C LYS A 145 18.26 11.61 -13.96
N VAL A 146 17.64 12.06 -15.06
CA VAL A 146 17.91 11.54 -16.43
C VAL A 146 19.36 11.78 -16.87
N SER A 147 20.04 12.77 -16.28
CA SER A 147 21.44 13.06 -16.57
C SER A 147 22.42 12.02 -16.00
N ASP A 148 22.02 11.28 -14.96
CA ASP A 148 22.90 10.29 -14.33
C ASP A 148 22.87 8.97 -15.12
N PRO A 149 24.01 8.50 -15.67
CA PRO A 149 24.08 7.22 -16.37
C PRO A 149 23.63 6.06 -15.49
N LYS A 150 23.85 6.13 -14.17
CA LYS A 150 23.44 5.09 -13.22
C LYS A 150 21.92 4.99 -13.04
N VAL A 151 21.17 5.98 -13.52
CA VAL A 151 19.70 5.99 -13.42
C VAL A 151 19.06 5.84 -14.80
N ARG A 152 19.59 6.54 -15.81
CA ARG A 152 18.96 6.59 -17.15
C ARG A 152 19.03 5.25 -17.90
N ASP A 153 20.08 4.47 -17.65
CA ASP A 153 20.35 3.24 -18.39
C ASP A 153 19.71 2.01 -17.72
N LEU A 154 19.27 2.16 -16.48
CA LEU A 154 18.56 1.13 -15.73
C LEU A 154 17.06 1.09 -16.06
N THR A 155 16.51 -0.10 -15.96
CA THR A 155 15.07 -0.38 -16.06
C THR A 155 14.34 -0.02 -14.77
N LEU A 156 13.01 0.13 -14.83
CA LEU A 156 12.18 0.37 -13.64
C LEU A 156 12.33 -0.75 -12.59
N ALA A 157 12.49 -2.00 -13.03
CA ALA A 157 12.77 -3.13 -12.15
C ALA A 157 14.12 -2.99 -11.42
N GLU A 158 15.20 -2.67 -12.16
CA GLU A 158 16.54 -2.48 -11.61
C GLU A 158 16.64 -1.27 -10.68
N LEU A 159 15.84 -0.24 -10.95
CA LEU A 159 15.70 0.93 -10.06
C LEU A 159 14.92 0.63 -8.78
N GLN A 160 14.41 -0.60 -8.62
CA GLN A 160 13.55 -1.03 -7.51
C GLN A 160 12.23 -0.23 -7.45
N LEU A 161 11.68 0.14 -8.62
CA LEU A 161 10.40 0.83 -8.71
C LEU A 161 9.22 -0.13 -8.86
N ALA A 162 9.49 -1.37 -9.32
CA ALA A 162 8.52 -2.44 -9.42
C ALA A 162 8.15 -3.03 -8.04
N PRO A 163 6.88 -3.42 -7.80
CA PRO A 163 5.73 -3.40 -8.71
C PRO A 163 4.93 -2.09 -8.69
N SER A 164 5.13 -1.25 -7.68
CA SER A 164 4.44 0.03 -7.56
C SER A 164 5.30 1.01 -6.79
N SER A 165 5.41 2.24 -7.29
CA SER A 165 6.21 3.29 -6.65
C SER A 165 5.55 4.65 -6.73
N VAL A 166 5.72 5.43 -5.66
CA VAL A 166 5.36 6.85 -5.62
C VAL A 166 6.63 7.68 -5.79
N LEU A 167 6.62 8.56 -6.78
CA LEU A 167 7.68 9.52 -7.05
C LEU A 167 7.16 10.92 -6.76
N LEU A 168 7.96 11.72 -6.07
CA LEU A 168 7.69 13.12 -5.87
C LEU A 168 8.34 13.92 -7.00
N LEU A 169 7.70 14.99 -7.42
CA LEU A 169 8.20 15.89 -8.43
C LEU A 169 8.63 17.21 -7.81
N ARG A 170 9.80 17.71 -8.21
CA ARG A 170 10.25 19.08 -7.92
C ARG A 170 10.73 19.75 -9.20
N PHE A 171 10.28 20.97 -9.45
CA PHE A 171 10.79 21.83 -10.51
C PHE A 171 12.11 22.50 -10.08
N GLU A 172 12.95 22.85 -11.06
CA GLU A 172 14.13 23.70 -10.84
C GLU A 172 13.72 25.13 -10.46
N ASP A 173 12.59 25.60 -11.01
CA ASP A 173 11.93 26.82 -10.55
C ASP A 173 11.22 26.58 -9.21
N GLU A 174 11.66 27.29 -8.18
CA GLU A 174 11.12 27.17 -6.83
C GLU A 174 9.70 27.72 -6.69
N SER A 175 9.29 28.64 -7.57
CA SER A 175 7.95 29.24 -7.52
C SER A 175 6.84 28.19 -7.73
N LEU A 176 7.11 27.15 -8.53
CA LEU A 176 6.20 26.05 -8.84
C LEU A 176 6.17 24.96 -7.77
N ASN A 177 7.10 24.97 -6.83
CA ASN A 177 7.21 23.94 -5.78
C ASN A 177 6.38 24.25 -4.53
N LYS A 178 5.70 25.40 -4.49
CA LYS A 178 4.83 25.79 -3.38
C LYS A 178 3.58 24.92 -3.33
N SER A 179 3.05 24.67 -2.13
CA SER A 179 1.81 23.90 -1.91
C SER A 179 0.56 24.58 -2.46
N ASP A 180 0.62 25.91 -2.58
CA ASP A 180 -0.53 26.75 -2.92
C ASP A 180 -0.67 26.92 -4.44
N VAL A 181 0.32 26.47 -5.20
CA VAL A 181 0.32 26.52 -6.66
C VAL A 181 -0.22 25.19 -7.18
N PRO A 182 -1.34 25.19 -7.94
CA PRO A 182 -1.89 23.96 -8.50
C PRO A 182 -0.90 23.34 -9.49
N ALA A 183 -0.96 22.02 -9.63
CA ALA A 183 -0.10 21.29 -10.54
C ALA A 183 -0.28 21.83 -11.97
N PRO A 184 0.82 22.19 -12.66
CA PRO A 184 0.77 22.75 -14.01
C PRO A 184 0.50 21.66 -15.05
N LEU A 185 -0.63 20.97 -14.94
CA LEU A 185 -1.13 19.94 -15.85
C LEU A 185 -1.93 20.57 -16.99
N LEU A 186 -1.95 19.91 -18.14
CA LEU A 186 -2.84 20.28 -19.25
C LEU A 186 -4.30 20.33 -18.78
N SER A 187 -5.08 21.28 -19.29
CA SER A 187 -6.49 21.45 -18.91
C SER A 187 -7.32 20.20 -19.17
N THR A 188 -7.05 19.50 -20.27
CA THR A 188 -7.70 18.23 -20.63
C THR A 188 -7.44 17.12 -19.61
N ILE A 189 -6.21 17.05 -19.07
CA ILE A 189 -5.78 16.06 -18.08
C ILE A 189 -6.35 16.42 -16.71
N ALA A 190 -6.29 17.70 -16.33
CA ALA A 190 -6.85 18.19 -15.08
C ALA A 190 -8.38 17.99 -15.00
N ALA A 191 -9.09 18.10 -16.13
CA ALA A 191 -10.53 17.86 -16.21
C ALA A 191 -10.91 16.39 -15.96
N GLN A 192 -10.02 15.44 -16.26
CA GLN A 192 -10.22 14.00 -16.00
C GLN A 192 -9.87 13.60 -14.56
N ALA A 193 -9.50 14.55 -13.70
CA ALA A 193 -9.06 14.23 -12.35
C ALA A 193 -10.20 13.72 -11.46
N ILE A 194 -10.02 12.52 -10.92
CA ILE A 194 -10.97 11.81 -10.05
C ILE A 194 -10.56 12.02 -8.59
N GLU A 195 -11.50 11.91 -7.66
CA GLU A 195 -11.17 11.86 -6.24
C GLU A 195 -10.52 10.53 -5.86
N LEU A 196 -9.67 10.55 -4.83
CA LEU A 196 -9.10 9.33 -4.26
C LEU A 196 -10.23 8.46 -3.67
N PRO A 197 -10.26 7.15 -3.95
CA PRO A 197 -11.28 6.28 -3.39
C PRO A 197 -11.19 6.25 -1.87
N ARG A 198 -12.34 6.28 -1.18
CA ARG A 198 -12.38 6.17 0.28
C ARG A 198 -11.93 4.76 0.69
N PRO A 199 -11.12 4.63 1.75
CA PRO A 199 -10.76 3.32 2.30
C PRO A 199 -12.02 2.51 2.64
N PRO A 200 -12.04 1.19 2.39
CA PRO A 200 -13.13 0.33 2.84
C PRO A 200 -13.21 0.33 4.36
N VAL A 201 -14.43 0.35 4.89
CA VAL A 201 -14.68 0.22 6.33
C VAL A 201 -14.59 -1.26 6.69
N PHE A 202 -13.64 -1.62 7.55
CA PHE A 202 -13.54 -2.97 8.09
C PHE A 202 -14.34 -3.04 9.40
N GLU A 203 -15.42 -3.81 9.42
CA GLU A 203 -16.14 -4.11 10.65
C GLU A 203 -15.28 -5.05 11.52
N VAL A 204 -14.86 -4.56 12.68
CA VAL A 204 -14.22 -5.41 13.69
C VAL A 204 -15.34 -6.16 14.42
N PRO A 205 -15.33 -7.52 14.43
CA PRO A 205 -16.27 -8.29 15.24
C PRO A 205 -16.15 -7.85 16.69
N GLU A 206 -17.23 -7.28 17.20
CA GLU A 206 -17.31 -6.79 18.57
C GLU A 206 -17.15 -7.97 19.52
N ALA A 207 -16.08 -7.94 20.33
CA ALA A 207 -15.88 -8.93 21.36
C ALA A 207 -17.07 -8.84 22.33
N VAL A 208 -17.86 -9.91 22.39
CA VAL A 208 -18.99 -10.09 23.29
C VAL A 208 -18.62 -9.60 24.69
N PRO A 209 -19.42 -8.71 25.32
CA PRO A 209 -19.11 -8.24 26.67
C PRO A 209 -19.12 -9.43 27.62
N LYS A 210 -17.99 -9.66 28.30
CA LYS A 210 -17.96 -10.51 29.50
C LYS A 210 -18.89 -9.87 30.51
N SER A 211 -20.05 -10.48 30.70
CA SER A 211 -20.98 -10.19 31.79
C SER A 211 -20.22 -10.16 33.12
N GLU A 212 -20.24 -9.01 33.77
CA GLU A 212 -19.91 -8.86 35.18
C GLU A 212 -20.78 -9.82 36.00
N ALA A 213 -20.14 -10.76 36.68
CA ALA A 213 -20.76 -11.46 37.79
C ALA A 213 -20.02 -11.03 39.06
N SER A 214 -20.57 -10.00 39.71
CA SER A 214 -20.31 -9.72 41.11
C SER A 214 -21.10 -10.71 41.96
N SER A 215 -20.42 -11.55 42.73
CA SER A 215 -21.01 -12.09 43.95
C SER A 215 -19.93 -12.35 44.99
N SER A 216 -20.18 -11.79 46.16
CA SER A 216 -19.40 -11.72 47.38
C SER A 216 -19.00 -13.06 48.01
N ARG A 217 -17.88 -12.98 48.71
CA ARG A 217 -17.30 -13.86 49.75
C ARG A 217 -18.27 -14.71 50.60
N GLY A 218 -17.87 -15.96 50.85
CA GLY A 218 -18.31 -16.80 51.97
C GLY A 218 -17.60 -18.16 51.98
N SER A 219 -16.84 -18.47 53.03
CA SER A 219 -16.06 -19.71 53.18
C SER A 219 -16.91 -20.89 53.68
N GLN A 220 -16.68 -22.12 53.22
CA GLN A 220 -16.12 -23.23 54.02
C GLN A 220 -16.12 -24.56 53.23
N SER A 221 -15.21 -25.41 53.69
CA SER A 221 -14.80 -26.76 53.26
C SER A 221 -15.90 -27.78 52.92
N THR A 222 -15.63 -28.65 51.94
CA THR A 222 -15.53 -30.12 52.12
C THR A 222 -14.92 -30.77 50.88
N GLY A 223 -14.15 -31.85 51.08
CA GLY A 223 -13.28 -32.46 50.09
C GLY A 223 -13.97 -33.28 48.99
N SER A 224 -13.29 -33.39 47.86
CA SER A 224 -13.33 -34.58 47.01
C SER A 224 -12.07 -34.66 46.15
N GLU A 225 -11.58 -35.87 46.02
CA GLU A 225 -10.27 -36.26 45.53
C GLU A 225 -10.03 -35.84 44.06
N LYS A 226 -8.84 -35.31 43.80
CA LYS A 226 -8.36 -35.01 42.44
C LYS A 226 -8.09 -36.32 41.70
N LYS A 227 -9.06 -36.78 40.90
CA LYS A 227 -8.87 -37.86 39.92
C LYS A 227 -7.89 -37.40 38.83
N ILE A 228 -6.64 -37.84 38.94
CA ILE A 228 -5.61 -37.63 37.92
C ILE A 228 -5.95 -38.51 36.70
N PRO A 229 -6.04 -37.96 35.48
CA PRO A 229 -6.37 -38.71 34.29
C PRO A 229 -5.26 -39.68 33.89
N LYS A 230 -5.65 -40.88 33.43
CA LYS A 230 -4.79 -42.07 33.28
C LYS A 230 -3.62 -41.94 32.29
N TRP A 231 -3.56 -40.92 31.45
CA TRP A 231 -2.44 -40.70 30.52
C TRP A 231 -1.19 -40.08 31.21
N PHE A 232 -1.30 -39.61 32.45
CA PHE A 232 -0.18 -39.00 33.19
C PHE A 232 0.72 -40.02 33.94
N LYS A 233 0.38 -41.32 33.96
CA LYS A 233 1.12 -42.36 34.70
C LYS A 233 2.13 -43.17 33.87
N ALA A 234 2.29 -42.89 32.58
CA ALA A 234 3.07 -43.72 31.67
C ALA A 234 4.53 -43.25 31.42
N GLY A 235 5.12 -42.43 32.31
CA GLY A 235 6.44 -41.83 32.06
C GLY A 235 7.49 -41.92 33.17
N LEU A 236 7.14 -42.36 34.39
CA LEU A 236 8.13 -42.52 35.48
C LEU A 236 8.33 -44.01 35.77
N LYS A 237 9.29 -44.62 35.07
CA LYS A 237 10.09 -45.78 35.50
C LYS A 237 11.08 -46.15 34.39
N LYS A 238 12.33 -45.67 34.49
CA LYS A 238 13.46 -46.54 34.83
C LYS A 238 14.60 -45.69 35.39
#